data_AF-A0A3N5JX30-F1
#
_entry.id   AF-A0A3N5JX30-F1
#
_cell.length_a   1.000
_cell.length_b   1.000
_cell.length_c   1.000
_cell.angle_alpha   90.00
_cell.angle_beta   90.00
_cell.angle_gamma   90.00
#
_symmetry.space_group_name_H-M   'P 1'
#
loop_
_entity.id
_entity.type
_entity.pdbx_description
1 polymer ?
#
loop_
_entity_poly.entity_id
_entity_poly.type
_entity_poly.pdbx_seq_one_letter_code
_entity_poly.pdbx_strand_id
1 'polypeptide(L)'
;MPSLAGDIERRVRSVLEAPSVKEAVASGRYWREVFLAAPVEGRVLEGFIDLLYEDAAGELVVVDYKTDGVRNETDADEAVTRYRVQGAAYALAVSSSLGRPVSRCVFLFANPTRWFERELPDLEAASIEVAGLVASA
;
A
#
# COMPACT_ATOMS: atom_id res chain seq x y z
N MET A 1 -21.99 10.03 14.08
CA MET A 1 -21.62 9.33 15.33
C MET A 1 -20.50 10.08 16.03
N PRO A 2 -20.80 11.00 16.96
CA PRO A 2 -19.79 11.79 17.68
C PRO A 2 -18.77 10.95 18.44
N SER A 3 -19.14 9.73 18.86
CA SER A 3 -18.27 8.78 19.56
C SER A 3 -17.11 8.25 18.72
N LEU A 4 -17.21 8.21 17.39
CA LEU A 4 -16.15 7.70 16.52
C LEU A 4 -15.11 8.77 16.13
N ALA A 5 -15.45 10.06 16.25
CA ALA A 5 -14.60 11.14 15.80
C ALA A 5 -13.24 11.16 16.54
N GLY A 6 -13.26 10.99 17.87
CA GLY A 6 -12.04 10.94 18.66
C GLY A 6 -11.18 9.72 18.35
N ASP A 7 -11.79 8.58 18.01
CA ASP A 7 -11.05 7.36 17.66
C ASP A 7 -10.39 7.48 16.28
N ILE A 8 -11.11 8.05 15.31
CA ILE A 8 -10.58 8.36 13.98
C ILE A 8 -9.41 9.33 14.11
N GLU A 9 -9.58 10.41 14.88
CA GLU A 9 -8.52 11.40 15.10
C GLU A 9 -7.25 10.74 15.66
N ARG A 10 -7.38 9.88 16.68
CA ARG A 10 -6.21 9.20 17.26
C ARG A 10 -5.51 8.27 16.27
N ARG A 11 -6.27 7.55 15.44
CA ARG A 11 -5.70 6.70 14.37
C ARG A 11 -5.00 7.52 13.29
N VAL A 12 -5.58 8.64 12.87
CA VAL A 12 -4.94 9.54 11.90
C VAL A 12 -3.65 10.11 12.49
N ARG A 13 -3.70 10.60 13.74
CA ARG A 13 -2.51 11.13 14.41
C ARG A 13 -1.39 10.11 14.54
N SER A 14 -1.70 8.84 14.79
CA SER A 14 -0.66 7.82 14.90
C SER A 14 0.03 7.55 13.56
N VAL A 15 -0.70 7.46 12.45
CA VAL A 15 -0.09 7.20 11.14
C VAL A 15 0.68 8.39 10.56
N LEU A 16 0.39 9.62 10.99
CA LEU A 16 1.20 10.81 10.61
C LEU A 16 2.65 10.70 11.07
N GLU A 17 2.91 9.93 12.12
CA GLU A 17 4.25 9.71 12.64
C GLU A 17 5.01 8.58 11.93
N ALA A 18 4.33 7.85 11.04
CA ALA A 18 4.85 6.66 10.40
C ALA A 18 5.95 6.98 9.35
N PRO A 19 7.02 6.17 9.26
CA PRO A 19 8.12 6.40 8.33
C PRO A 19 7.69 6.63 6.89
N SER A 20 6.80 5.79 6.34
CA SER A 20 6.36 5.90 4.95
C SER A 20 5.60 7.21 4.68
N VAL A 21 4.77 7.67 5.62
CA VAL A 21 4.04 8.93 5.51
C VAL A 21 4.98 10.13 5.58
N LYS A 22 5.94 10.10 6.51
CA LYS A 22 6.97 11.15 6.61
C LYS A 22 7.84 11.22 5.38
N GLU A 23 8.24 10.07 4.84
CA GLU A 23 9.01 9.97 3.60
C GLU A 23 8.25 10.57 2.42
N ALA A 24 6.98 10.19 2.23
CA ALA A 24 6.13 10.73 1.18
C ALA A 24 5.97 12.26 1.27
N VAL A 25 5.71 12.79 2.46
CA VAL A 25 5.56 14.24 2.66
C VAL A 25 6.88 14.96 2.42
N ALA A 26 8.00 14.40 2.91
CA ALA A 26 9.32 14.99 2.74
C ALA A 26 9.79 15.00 1.28
N SER A 27 9.39 14.00 0.47
CA SER A 27 9.74 13.97 -0.96
C SER A 27 9.03 15.06 -1.77
N GLY A 28 7.86 15.52 -1.31
CA GLY A 28 7.02 16.47 -2.03
C GLY A 28 6.46 15.93 -3.35
N ARG A 29 6.66 14.64 -3.63
CA ARG A 29 6.29 13.93 -4.86
C ARG A 29 5.42 12.75 -4.50
N TYR A 30 4.20 13.05 -4.06
CA TYR A 30 3.23 12.06 -3.62
C TYR A 30 1.83 12.35 -4.18
N TRP A 31 1.05 11.29 -4.33
CA TRP A 31 -0.31 11.29 -4.86
C TRP A 31 -1.17 10.42 -3.98
N ARG A 32 -2.42 10.85 -3.73
CA ARG A 32 -3.37 10.13 -2.87
C ARG A 32 -4.60 9.77 -3.69
N GLU A 33 -5.25 8.66 -3.32
CA GLU A 33 -6.48 8.17 -3.98
C GLU A 33 -6.28 8.05 -5.51
N VAL A 34 -5.17 7.43 -5.91
CA VAL A 34 -4.79 7.32 -7.32
C VAL A 34 -5.65 6.24 -7.95
N PHE A 35 -6.57 6.65 -8.82
CA PHE A 35 -7.28 5.72 -9.67
C PHE A 35 -6.31 5.05 -10.65
N LEU A 36 -6.43 3.75 -10.74
CA LEU A 36 -5.62 2.88 -11.58
C LEU A 36 -6.57 2.04 -12.44
N ALA A 37 -6.29 2.01 -13.74
CA ALA A 37 -6.84 1.03 -14.67
C ALA A 37 -5.74 0.67 -15.67
N ALA A 38 -5.22 -0.55 -15.58
CA ALA A 38 -4.08 -0.99 -16.39
C ALA A 38 -4.39 -2.30 -17.12
N PRO A 39 -4.06 -2.41 -18.43
CA PRO A 39 -4.10 -3.70 -19.11
C PRO A 39 -2.98 -4.60 -18.57
N VAL A 40 -3.36 -5.79 -18.13
CA VAL A 40 -2.48 -6.85 -17.62
C VAL A 40 -2.96 -8.17 -18.20
N GLU A 41 -2.11 -8.87 -18.93
CA GLU A 41 -2.41 -10.21 -19.49
C GLU A 41 -3.77 -10.28 -20.23
N GLY A 42 -4.08 -9.26 -21.03
CA GLY A 42 -5.33 -9.20 -21.81
C GLY A 42 -6.58 -8.84 -21.02
N ARG A 43 -6.47 -8.54 -19.73
CA ARG A 43 -7.56 -8.07 -18.85
C ARG A 43 -7.23 -6.68 -18.29
N VAL A 44 -8.22 -6.00 -17.72
CA VAL A 44 -8.00 -4.73 -17.03
C VAL A 44 -7.99 -4.97 -15.54
N LEU A 45 -6.91 -4.55 -14.88
CA LEU A 45 -6.84 -4.46 -13.43
C LEU A 45 -7.22 -3.04 -13.01
N GLU A 46 -8.24 -2.91 -12.18
CA GLU A 46 -8.76 -1.62 -11.72
C GLU A 46 -8.69 -1.51 -10.20
N GLY A 47 -8.41 -0.32 -9.68
CA GLY A 47 -8.37 -0.06 -8.25
C GLY A 47 -8.04 1.39 -7.89
N PHE A 48 -7.94 1.64 -6.59
CA PHE A 48 -7.51 2.91 -6.03
C PHE A 48 -6.35 2.66 -5.07
N ILE A 49 -5.23 3.34 -5.33
CA ILE A 49 -4.06 3.31 -4.45
C ILE A 49 -4.21 4.47 -3.46
N ASP A 50 -4.20 4.17 -2.17
CA ASP A 50 -4.41 5.19 -1.15
C ASP A 50 -3.30 6.25 -1.17
N LEU A 51 -2.04 5.81 -1.29
CA LEU A 51 -0.87 6.67 -1.40
C LEU A 51 0.20 6.06 -2.31
N LEU A 52 0.66 6.84 -3.29
CA LEU A 52 1.81 6.56 -4.14
C LEU A 52 2.80 7.71 -3.98
N TYR A 53 4.09 7.44 -3.86
CA TYR A 53 5.11 8.49 -3.83
C TYR A 53 6.40 8.07 -4.52
N GLU A 54 7.22 9.06 -4.88
CA GLU A 54 8.62 8.88 -5.23
C GLU A 54 9.48 9.13 -3.98
N ASP A 55 10.35 8.18 -3.64
CA ASP A 55 11.31 8.33 -2.55
C ASP A 55 12.47 9.28 -2.92
N ALA A 56 13.43 9.45 -2.01
CA ALA A 56 14.59 10.33 -2.25
C ALA A 56 15.51 9.85 -3.40
N ALA A 57 15.46 8.57 -3.77
CA ALA A 57 16.16 8.02 -4.93
C ALA A 57 15.34 8.13 -6.23
N GLY A 58 14.07 8.56 -6.14
CA GLY A 58 13.15 8.63 -7.26
C GLY A 58 12.46 7.30 -7.58
N GLU A 59 12.53 6.33 -6.66
CA GLU A 59 11.87 5.03 -6.79
C GLU A 59 10.42 5.12 -6.31
N LEU A 60 9.53 4.35 -6.95
CA LEU A 60 8.10 4.38 -6.65
C LEU A 60 7.77 3.51 -5.44
N VAL A 61 7.05 4.08 -4.47
CA VAL A 61 6.56 3.38 -3.29
C VAL A 61 5.05 3.48 -3.20
N VAL A 62 4.40 2.32 -3.03
CA VAL A 62 2.96 2.21 -2.77
C VAL A 62 2.73 2.05 -1.27
N VAL A 63 1.75 2.77 -0.72
CA VAL A 63 1.27 2.60 0.65
C VAL A 63 -0.24 2.39 0.62
N ASP A 64 -0.69 1.34 1.30
CA ASP A 64 -2.10 1.04 1.51
C ASP A 64 -2.41 1.12 3.01
N TYR A 65 -3.40 1.94 3.38
CA TYR A 65 -3.79 2.15 4.77
C TYR A 65 -4.81 1.11 5.19
N LYS A 66 -4.50 0.44 6.29
CA LYS A 66 -5.38 -0.55 6.88
C LYS A 66 -5.87 -0.09 8.24
N THR A 67 -7.19 -0.18 8.44
CA THR A 67 -7.81 0.06 9.76
C THR A 67 -8.14 -1.23 10.50
N ASP A 68 -7.75 -2.39 9.95
CA ASP A 68 -8.07 -3.68 10.54
C ASP A 68 -7.36 -3.91 11.89
N GLY A 69 -7.82 -4.92 12.62
CA GLY A 69 -7.64 -5.10 14.06
C GLY A 69 -6.23 -5.49 14.53
N VAL A 70 -5.19 -5.09 13.82
CA VAL A 70 -3.78 -5.27 14.22
C VAL A 70 -3.54 -4.60 15.57
N ARG A 71 -3.19 -5.39 16.57
CA ARG A 71 -2.91 -4.94 17.95
C ARG A 71 -1.44 -5.04 18.33
N ASN A 72 -0.67 -5.85 17.62
CA ASN A 72 0.72 -6.15 17.91
C ASN A 72 1.50 -6.50 16.63
N GLU A 73 2.81 -6.72 16.74
CA GLU A 73 3.68 -7.03 15.61
C GLU A 73 3.31 -8.34 14.89
N THR A 74 2.92 -9.37 15.64
CA THR A 74 2.52 -10.68 15.07
C THR A 74 1.26 -10.54 14.24
N ASP A 75 0.25 -9.80 14.72
CA ASP A 75 -0.96 -9.53 13.94
C ASP A 75 -0.61 -8.79 12.62
N ALA A 76 0.39 -7.90 12.65
CA ALA A 76 0.83 -7.16 11.47
C ALA A 76 1.52 -8.10 10.46
N ASP A 77 2.36 -9.03 10.93
CA ASP A 77 3.01 -10.05 10.08
C ASP A 77 1.97 -10.94 9.39
N GLU A 78 0.96 -11.40 10.14
CA GLU A 78 -0.15 -12.20 9.59
C GLU A 78 -1.00 -11.40 8.59
N ALA A 79 -1.19 -10.11 8.83
CA ALA A 79 -1.93 -9.23 7.94
C ALA A 79 -1.27 -9.09 6.56
N VAL A 80 0.05 -9.04 6.48
CA VAL A 80 0.78 -8.97 5.19
C VAL A 80 0.41 -10.16 4.30
N THR A 81 0.35 -11.36 4.86
CA THR A 81 -0.04 -12.56 4.11
C THR A 81 -1.43 -12.42 3.51
N ARG A 82 -2.38 -11.83 4.26
CA ARG A 82 -3.76 -11.61 3.80
C ARG A 82 -3.85 -10.58 2.68
N TYR A 83 -3.04 -9.53 2.74
CA TYR A 83 -3.08 -8.41 1.77
C TYR A 83 -2.10 -8.53 0.61
N ARG A 84 -1.25 -9.57 0.60
CA ARG A 84 -0.21 -9.80 -0.41
C ARG A 84 -0.71 -9.65 -1.85
N VAL A 85 -1.81 -10.32 -2.21
CA VAL A 85 -2.36 -10.27 -3.57
C VAL A 85 -2.77 -8.84 -3.96
N GLN A 86 -3.36 -8.09 -3.02
CA GLN A 86 -3.78 -6.71 -3.28
C GLN A 86 -2.58 -5.78 -3.47
N GLY A 87 -1.58 -5.86 -2.58
CA GLY A 87 -0.37 -5.02 -2.70
C GLY A 87 0.41 -5.32 -3.99
N ALA A 88 0.56 -6.60 -4.34
CA ALA A 88 1.20 -7.02 -5.58
C ALA A 88 0.42 -6.60 -6.82
N ALA A 89 -0.92 -6.62 -6.78
CA ALA A 89 -1.77 -6.11 -7.85
C ALA A 89 -1.52 -4.62 -8.13
N TYR A 90 -1.40 -3.79 -7.08
CA TYR A 90 -1.06 -2.38 -7.25
C TYR A 90 0.33 -2.19 -7.86
N ALA A 91 1.34 -2.88 -7.33
CA ALA A 91 2.71 -2.79 -7.85
C ALA A 91 2.79 -3.20 -9.33
N LEU A 92 2.14 -4.31 -9.70
CA LEU A 92 2.07 -4.79 -11.09
C LEU A 92 1.46 -3.75 -12.02
N ALA A 93 0.31 -3.20 -11.65
CA ALA A 93 -0.44 -2.30 -12.52
C ALA A 93 0.21 -0.91 -12.63
N VAL A 94 0.78 -0.38 -11.55
CA VAL A 94 1.60 0.84 -11.61
C VAL A 94 2.80 0.61 -12.51
N SER A 95 3.50 -0.52 -12.33
CA SER A 95 4.70 -0.84 -13.12
C SER A 95 4.37 -0.98 -14.61
N SER A 96 3.26 -1.66 -14.93
CA SER A 96 2.77 -1.80 -16.30
C SER A 96 2.40 -0.44 -16.92
N SER A 97 1.77 0.45 -16.15
CA SER A 97 1.30 1.75 -16.64
C SER A 97 2.44 2.75 -16.87
N LEU A 98 3.45 2.74 -16.00
CA LEU A 98 4.54 3.72 -16.02
C LEU A 98 5.82 3.21 -16.69
N GLY A 99 5.92 1.91 -16.97
CA GLY A 99 7.12 1.29 -17.56
C GLY A 99 8.35 1.32 -16.63
N ARG A 100 8.13 1.43 -15.32
CA ARG A 100 9.18 1.41 -14.28
C ARG A 100 8.68 0.70 -13.03
N PRO A 101 9.53 -0.01 -12.27
CA PRO A 101 9.09 -0.82 -11.15
C PRO A 101 8.60 0.03 -9.98
N VAL A 102 7.72 -0.56 -9.16
CA VAL A 102 7.49 -0.15 -7.78
C VAL A 102 8.52 -0.86 -6.90
N SER A 103 9.32 -0.09 -6.15
CA SER A 103 10.41 -0.62 -5.32
C SER A 103 9.88 -1.23 -4.01
N ARG A 104 8.84 -0.63 -3.43
CA ARG A 104 8.27 -1.03 -2.13
C ARG A 104 6.74 -0.93 -2.16
N CYS A 105 6.09 -1.89 -1.52
CA CYS A 105 4.67 -1.84 -1.19
C CYS A 105 4.52 -1.99 0.32
N VAL A 106 3.96 -0.98 0.97
CA VAL A 106 3.85 -0.88 2.42
C VAL A 106 2.39 -0.97 2.84
N PHE A 107 2.08 -1.85 3.78
CA PHE A 107 0.81 -1.85 4.49
C PHE A 107 0.97 -1.08 5.80
N LEU A 108 0.21 0.01 5.95
CA LEU A 108 0.25 0.88 7.10
C LEU A 108 -1.02 0.72 7.94
N PHE A 109 -0.89 0.02 9.07
CA PHE A 109 -1.99 -0.30 9.97
C PHE A 109 -2.19 0.83 11.00
N ALA A 110 -3.30 1.54 10.86
CA ALA A 110 -3.69 2.64 11.73
C ALA A 110 -4.30 2.11 13.03
N ASN A 111 -3.61 2.28 14.16
CA ASN A 111 -4.09 1.91 15.50
C ASN A 111 -4.18 3.16 16.42
N PRO A 112 -5.15 3.27 17.34
CA PRO A 112 -5.35 4.51 18.12
C PRO A 112 -4.17 4.94 18.99
N THR A 113 -3.23 4.05 19.32
CA THR A 113 -2.10 4.36 20.21
C THR A 113 -0.75 4.36 19.50
N ARG A 114 -0.64 3.68 18.36
CA ARG A 114 0.57 3.56 17.54
C ARG A 114 0.22 3.16 16.11
N TRP A 115 1.20 3.04 15.25
CA TRP A 115 1.06 2.42 13.94
C TRP A 115 1.88 1.12 13.85
N PHE A 116 1.58 0.33 12.84
CA PHE A 116 2.43 -0.77 12.39
C PHE A 116 2.62 -0.62 10.88
N GLU A 117 3.86 -0.76 10.41
CA GLU A 117 4.16 -0.83 8.99
C GLU A 117 4.76 -2.19 8.67
N ARG A 118 4.38 -2.72 7.52
CA ARG A 118 5.01 -3.88 6.92
C ARG A 118 5.18 -3.70 5.44
N GLU A 119 6.38 -3.96 4.96
CA GLU A 119 6.64 -4.09 3.54
C GLU A 119 6.24 -5.48 3.08
N LEU A 120 5.67 -5.59 1.88
CA LEU A 120 5.41 -6.86 1.24
C LEU A 120 6.75 -7.49 0.81
N PRO A 121 7.19 -8.61 1.40
CA PRO A 121 8.39 -9.31 0.94
C PRO A 121 8.24 -9.82 -0.49
N ASP A 122 9.38 -9.90 -1.20
CA ASP A 122 9.48 -10.44 -2.55
C ASP A 122 8.44 -9.86 -3.53
N LEU A 123 8.28 -8.53 -3.51
CA LEU A 123 7.25 -7.81 -4.27
C LEU A 123 7.24 -8.17 -5.77
N GLU A 124 8.42 -8.35 -6.36
CA GLU A 124 8.55 -8.78 -7.75
C GLU A 124 7.94 -10.17 -7.98
N ALA A 125 8.31 -11.15 -7.16
CA ALA A 125 7.76 -12.51 -7.24
C ALA A 125 6.25 -12.52 -7.00
N ALA A 126 5.77 -11.72 -6.04
CA ALA A 126 4.34 -11.57 -5.79
C ALA A 126 3.60 -10.95 -7.00
N SER A 127 4.20 -9.97 -7.66
CA SER A 127 3.63 -9.32 -8.85
C SER A 127 3.55 -10.29 -10.04
N ILE A 128 4.58 -11.13 -10.24
CA ILE A 128 4.58 -12.19 -11.25
C ILE A 128 3.46 -13.21 -10.99
N GLU A 129 3.28 -13.63 -9.73
CA GLU A 129 2.20 -14.54 -9.35
C GLU A 129 0.82 -13.93 -9.66
N VAL A 130 0.61 -12.65 -9.33
CA VAL A 130 -0.63 -11.95 -9.66
C VAL A 130 -0.84 -11.88 -11.17
N ALA A 131 0.18 -11.60 -11.97
CA ALA A 131 0.06 -11.64 -13.44
C ALA A 131 -0.41 -13.02 -13.93
N GLY A 132 0.14 -14.10 -13.37
CA GLY A 132 -0.30 -15.46 -13.66
C GLY A 132 -1.75 -15.75 -13.26
N LEU A 133 -2.20 -15.22 -12.12
CA LEU A 133 -3.60 -15.30 -11.69
C LEU A 133 -4.53 -14.54 -12.66
N VAL A 134 -4.11 -13.36 -13.14
CA VAL A 134 -4.88 -12.56 -14.10
C VAL A 134 -4.97 -13.28 -15.45
N ALA A 135 -3.86 -13.87 -15.92
CA ALA A 135 -3.83 -14.63 -17.18
C ALA A 135 -4.70 -15.90 -17.16
N SER A 136 -4.97 -16.46 -15.96
CA SER A 136 -5.73 -17.71 -15.79
C SER A 136 -7.17 -17.52 -15.31
N ALA A 137 -7.54 -16.30 -14.88
CA ALA A 137 -8.94 -15.89 -14.73
C ALA A 137 -9.64 -15.83 -16.08
#